data_AF-A0AA88YM85-F1
#
_entry.id   AF-A0AA88YM85-F1
#
_cell.length_a   1.000
_cell.length_b   1.000
_cell.length_c   1.000
_cell.angle_alpha   90.00
_cell.angle_beta   90.00
_cell.angle_gamma   90.00
#
_symmetry.space_group_name_H-M   'P 1'
#
loop_
_entity.id
_entity.type
_entity.pdbx_description
1 polymer ?
#
loop_
_entity_poly.entity_id
_entity_poly.type
_entity_poly.pdbx_seq_one_letter_code
_entity_poly.pdbx_strand_id
1 'polypeptide(L)'
;MTGRDRHFYPMFDHCNPCKIKYNFVGRMESFKNDVMCLLDRWDDKYGSNITFSDFEKENDVRMAHSQISRLFGMRDGIEKCITLHEALRRVWKVLQIRGIIPILSNFTFTVEDSVQMKQQDWKNVLTNVIENIPNRQSVKSQRSEALAEAFNLVDPSDIQTYTETYDNDFSLLGYDKTPPSLKHTRKDRP
;
A
#
# COMPACT_ATOMS: atom_id res chain seq x y z
N MET A 1 33.39 -6.31 11.80
CA MET A 1 32.42 -5.47 11.07
C MET A 1 31.09 -5.61 11.78
N THR A 2 30.67 -4.55 12.45
CA THR A 2 29.50 -4.47 13.33
C THR A 2 28.21 -4.72 12.54
N GLY A 3 27.34 -5.59 13.08
CA GLY A 3 26.10 -6.01 12.45
C GLY A 3 25.16 -4.83 12.20
N ARG A 4 25.14 -4.35 10.96
CA ARG A 4 24.04 -3.51 10.49
C ARG A 4 22.84 -4.40 10.24
N ASP A 5 21.68 -3.98 10.70
CA ASP A 5 20.43 -4.67 10.43
C ASP A 5 20.15 -4.62 8.92
N ARG A 6 19.96 -5.81 8.32
CA ARG A 6 19.74 -5.98 6.88
C ARG A 6 18.47 -5.30 6.40
N HIS A 7 17.51 -5.04 7.28
CA HIS A 7 16.27 -4.33 6.94
C HIS A 7 16.52 -2.88 6.49
N PHE A 8 17.71 -2.30 6.78
CA PHE A 8 18.05 -0.91 6.43
C PHE A 8 19.08 -0.79 5.31
N TYR A 9 19.46 -1.90 4.70
CA TYR A 9 20.44 -1.88 3.61
C TYR A 9 19.83 -1.21 2.38
N PRO A 10 20.59 -0.37 1.67
CA PRO A 10 20.20 0.16 0.38
C PRO A 10 19.87 -0.96 -0.63
N MET A 11 18.97 -0.66 -1.56
CA MET A 11 18.56 -1.62 -2.58
C MET A 11 19.67 -1.89 -3.59
N PHE A 12 20.57 -0.93 -3.87
CA PHE A 12 21.71 -1.12 -4.76
C PHE A 12 22.66 -2.21 -4.23
N ASP A 13 22.80 -2.32 -2.90
CA ASP A 13 23.58 -3.39 -2.26
C ASP A 13 22.90 -4.74 -2.41
N HIS A 14 21.55 -4.78 -2.29
CA HIS A 14 20.76 -6.00 -2.42
C HIS A 14 20.69 -6.51 -3.87
N CYS A 15 20.41 -5.62 -4.83
CA CYS A 15 20.28 -5.95 -6.24
C CYS A 15 21.65 -6.12 -6.92
N ASN A 16 22.69 -5.45 -6.45
CA ASN A 16 24.04 -5.54 -7.01
C ASN A 16 24.08 -5.41 -8.56
N PRO A 17 23.53 -4.31 -9.11
CA PRO A 17 23.33 -4.14 -10.54
C PRO A 17 24.65 -4.11 -11.34
N CYS A 18 25.78 -3.87 -10.67
CA CYS A 18 27.11 -3.91 -11.30
C CYS A 18 27.59 -5.34 -11.57
N LYS A 19 27.14 -6.35 -10.80
CA LYS A 19 27.54 -7.76 -10.97
C LYS A 19 26.46 -8.60 -11.64
N ILE A 20 25.19 -8.22 -11.48
CA ILE A 20 24.05 -8.95 -12.06
C ILE A 20 23.54 -8.18 -13.26
N LYS A 21 23.60 -8.80 -14.43
CA LYS A 21 23.07 -8.22 -15.68
C LYS A 21 21.58 -8.49 -15.79
N TYR A 22 20.77 -7.55 -15.33
CA TYR A 22 19.32 -7.61 -15.47
C TYR A 22 18.88 -7.34 -16.91
N ASN A 23 17.93 -8.14 -17.41
CA ASN A 23 17.27 -7.89 -18.69
C ASN A 23 16.11 -6.90 -18.58
N PHE A 24 15.49 -6.83 -17.40
CA PHE A 24 14.34 -5.98 -17.11
C PHE A 24 14.31 -5.63 -15.63
N VAL A 25 13.98 -4.38 -15.31
CA VAL A 25 13.72 -3.90 -13.95
C VAL A 25 12.30 -3.35 -13.92
N GLY A 26 11.39 -4.13 -13.35
CA GLY A 26 9.98 -3.74 -13.21
C GLY A 26 9.77 -2.74 -12.07
N ARG A 27 8.76 -1.88 -12.21
CA ARG A 27 8.34 -0.94 -11.16
C ARG A 27 6.94 -1.32 -10.68
N MET A 28 6.70 -1.18 -9.38
CA MET A 28 5.37 -1.49 -8.82
C MET A 28 4.31 -0.53 -9.36
N GLU A 29 4.71 0.68 -9.74
CA GLU A 29 3.86 1.71 -10.32
C GLU A 29 3.39 1.37 -11.74
N SER A 30 4.22 0.68 -12.53
CA SER A 30 3.91 0.25 -13.90
C SER A 30 3.44 -1.21 -13.99
N PHE A 31 3.49 -1.96 -12.88
CA PHE A 31 3.28 -3.41 -12.85
C PHE A 31 2.03 -3.88 -13.62
N LYS A 32 0.89 -3.20 -13.46
CA LYS A 32 -0.34 -3.56 -14.17
C LYS A 32 -0.15 -3.49 -15.69
N ASN A 33 0.41 -2.38 -16.19
CA ASN A 33 0.63 -2.18 -17.62
C ASN A 33 1.69 -3.13 -18.15
N ASP A 34 2.75 -3.37 -17.38
CA ASP A 34 3.83 -4.29 -17.74
C ASP A 34 3.30 -5.73 -17.88
N VAL A 35 2.49 -6.18 -16.93
CA VAL A 35 1.87 -7.52 -16.97
C VAL A 35 0.84 -7.63 -18.10
N MET A 36 0.00 -6.62 -18.31
CA MET A 36 -0.94 -6.61 -19.44
C MET A 36 -0.22 -6.78 -20.78
N CYS A 37 0.85 -6.01 -20.99
CA CYS A 37 1.66 -6.11 -22.21
C CYS A 37 2.23 -7.53 -22.40
N LEU A 38 2.70 -8.17 -21.33
CA LEU A 38 3.21 -9.54 -21.38
C LEU A 38 2.11 -10.56 -21.69
N LEU A 39 0.92 -10.40 -21.12
CA LEU A 39 -0.21 -11.29 -21.36
C LEU A 39 -0.77 -11.13 -22.77
N ASP A 40 -0.88 -9.91 -23.29
CA ASP A 40 -1.30 -9.67 -24.68
C ASP A 40 -0.36 -10.39 -25.65
N ARG A 41 0.95 -10.29 -25.42
CA ARG A 41 1.97 -11.02 -26.22
C ARG A 41 1.89 -12.53 -26.07
N TRP A 42 1.49 -13.01 -24.89
CA TRP A 42 1.30 -14.43 -24.65
C TRP A 42 0.04 -14.93 -25.36
N ASP A 43 -1.02 -14.14 -25.35
CA ASP A 43 -2.28 -14.47 -26.01
C ASP A 43 -2.13 -14.53 -27.52
N ASP A 44 -1.46 -13.54 -28.12
CA ASP A 44 -1.08 -13.53 -29.54
C ASP A 44 -0.37 -14.82 -29.97
N LYS A 45 0.42 -15.40 -29.06
CA LYS A 45 1.26 -16.58 -29.33
C LYS A 45 0.58 -17.91 -29.02
N TYR A 46 -0.29 -17.95 -28.01
CA TYR A 46 -0.80 -19.20 -27.43
C TYR A 46 -2.33 -19.29 -27.32
N GLY A 47 -3.08 -18.22 -27.59
CA GLY A 47 -4.55 -18.19 -27.59
C GLY A 47 -5.17 -18.47 -26.21
N SER A 48 -4.58 -17.91 -25.15
CA SER A 48 -4.91 -18.18 -23.75
C SER A 48 -6.16 -17.44 -23.21
N ASN A 49 -6.68 -16.43 -23.92
CA ASN A 49 -7.82 -15.58 -23.56
C ASN A 49 -7.84 -15.15 -22.08
N ILE A 50 -6.69 -14.74 -21.54
CA ILE A 50 -6.57 -14.31 -20.14
C ILE A 50 -7.11 -12.89 -20.04
N THR A 51 -8.30 -12.74 -19.44
CA THR A 51 -8.85 -11.42 -19.12
C THR A 51 -8.66 -11.11 -17.64
N PHE A 52 -8.41 -9.85 -17.34
CA PHE A 52 -8.56 -9.34 -15.99
C PHE A 52 -10.01 -8.90 -15.81
N SER A 53 -10.84 -9.73 -15.19
CA SER A 53 -11.96 -9.20 -14.40
C SER A 53 -11.41 -8.18 -13.40
N ASP A 54 -12.26 -7.25 -12.95
CA ASP A 54 -11.97 -6.03 -12.18
C ASP A 54 -10.84 -6.16 -11.13
N PHE A 55 -9.58 -6.21 -11.61
CA PHE A 55 -8.42 -6.73 -10.89
C PHE A 55 -8.14 -5.92 -9.63
N GLU A 56 -8.38 -4.62 -9.74
CA GLU A 56 -8.22 -3.68 -8.64
C GLU A 56 -9.25 -3.95 -7.55
N LYS A 57 -10.51 -4.21 -7.92
CA LYS A 57 -11.58 -4.53 -6.97
C LYS A 57 -11.33 -5.86 -6.28
N GLU A 58 -10.98 -6.90 -7.03
CA GLU A 58 -10.65 -8.21 -6.46
C GLU A 58 -9.43 -8.12 -5.54
N ASN A 59 -8.41 -7.35 -5.95
CA ASN A 59 -7.23 -7.12 -5.14
C ASN A 59 -7.55 -6.35 -3.85
N ASP A 60 -8.43 -5.36 -3.90
CA ASP A 60 -8.87 -4.59 -2.74
C ASP A 60 -9.63 -5.47 -1.74
N VAL A 61 -10.57 -6.30 -2.21
CA VAL A 61 -11.28 -7.27 -1.36
C VAL A 61 -10.30 -8.23 -0.70
N ARG A 62 -9.38 -8.81 -1.49
CA ARG A 62 -8.34 -9.71 -0.97
C ARG A 62 -7.43 -9.02 0.05
N MET A 63 -7.04 -7.77 -0.19
CA MET A 63 -6.21 -6.99 0.74
C MET A 63 -6.96 -6.73 2.05
N ALA A 64 -8.23 -6.32 1.97
CA ALA A 64 -9.10 -6.13 3.13
C ALA A 64 -9.26 -7.42 3.95
N HIS A 65 -9.49 -8.55 3.27
CA HIS A 65 -9.58 -9.87 3.91
C HIS A 65 -8.27 -10.28 4.58
N SER A 66 -7.13 -9.96 3.96
CA SER A 66 -5.80 -10.24 4.51
C SER A 66 -5.56 -9.45 5.80
N GLN A 67 -5.92 -8.16 5.85
CA GLN A 67 -5.80 -7.35 7.07
C GLN A 67 -6.64 -7.92 8.23
N ILE A 68 -7.90 -8.29 7.95
CA ILE A 68 -8.76 -8.93 8.94
C ILE A 68 -8.19 -10.28 9.38
N SER A 69 -7.73 -11.11 8.44
CA SER A 69 -7.17 -12.42 8.78
C SER A 69 -5.91 -12.32 9.61
N ARG A 70 -5.05 -11.35 9.32
CA ARG A 70 -3.87 -11.06 10.14
C ARG A 70 -4.26 -10.60 11.54
N LEU A 71 -5.22 -9.70 11.67
CA LEU A 71 -5.68 -9.20 12.97
C LEU A 71 -6.22 -10.35 13.84
N PHE A 72 -7.10 -11.20 13.29
CA PHE A 72 -7.66 -12.33 14.04
C PHE A 72 -6.59 -13.40 14.34
N GLY A 73 -5.66 -13.66 13.41
CA GLY A 73 -4.54 -14.58 13.64
C GLY A 73 -3.53 -14.09 14.68
N MET A 74 -3.46 -12.78 14.92
CA MET A 74 -2.57 -12.15 15.91
C MET A 74 -3.32 -11.65 17.16
N ARG A 75 -4.59 -12.03 17.32
CA ARG A 75 -5.49 -11.49 18.34
C ARG A 75 -4.89 -11.54 19.75
N ASP A 76 -4.42 -12.71 20.18
CA ASP A 76 -3.89 -12.92 21.53
C ASP A 76 -2.68 -12.02 21.84
N GLY A 77 -1.91 -11.66 20.82
CA GLY A 77 -0.79 -10.72 20.97
C GLY A 77 -1.27 -9.26 21.02
N ILE A 78 -2.25 -8.91 20.19
CA ILE A 78 -2.80 -7.56 20.08
C ILE A 78 -3.59 -7.17 21.33
N GLU A 79 -4.41 -8.09 21.87
CA GLU A 79 -5.29 -7.86 23.03
C GLU A 79 -4.52 -7.60 24.33
N LYS A 80 -3.19 -7.84 24.35
CA LYS A 80 -2.30 -7.43 25.44
C LYS A 80 -2.08 -5.91 25.49
N CYS A 81 -2.27 -5.22 24.38
CA CYS A 81 -1.94 -3.80 24.22
C CYS A 81 -3.17 -2.93 23.94
N ILE A 82 -4.13 -3.44 23.16
CA ILE A 82 -5.33 -2.70 22.75
C ILE A 82 -6.53 -3.65 22.64
N THR A 83 -7.74 -3.15 22.78
CA THR A 83 -8.96 -3.97 22.60
C THR A 83 -9.15 -4.38 21.13
N LEU A 84 -9.85 -5.49 20.90
CA LEU A 84 -10.23 -5.93 19.55
C LEU A 84 -10.98 -4.84 18.77
N HIS A 85 -11.87 -4.11 19.44
CA HIS A 85 -12.59 -2.98 18.87
C HIS A 85 -11.64 -1.90 18.33
N GLU A 86 -10.66 -1.46 19.14
CA GLU A 86 -9.68 -0.47 18.70
C GLU A 86 -8.78 -1.01 17.59
N ALA A 87 -8.42 -2.30 17.63
CA ALA A 87 -7.67 -2.94 16.55
C ALA A 87 -8.45 -2.95 15.22
N LEU A 88 -9.74 -3.28 15.25
CA LEU A 88 -10.63 -3.27 14.08
C LEU A 88 -10.80 -1.86 13.52
N ARG A 89 -10.99 -0.87 14.41
CA ARG A 89 -11.05 0.55 14.04
C ARG A 89 -9.76 1.00 13.35
N ARG A 90 -8.59 0.55 13.82
CA ARG A 90 -7.30 0.83 13.16
C ARG A 90 -7.20 0.16 11.79
N VAL A 91 -7.63 -1.10 11.64
CA VAL A 91 -7.69 -1.76 10.33
C VAL A 91 -8.58 -0.98 9.37
N TRP A 92 -9.76 -0.53 9.82
CA TRP A 92 -10.65 0.31 9.04
C TRP A 92 -9.94 1.58 8.54
N LYS A 93 -9.24 2.29 9.43
CA LYS A 93 -8.49 3.50 9.07
C LYS A 93 -7.34 3.21 8.10
N VAL A 94 -6.64 2.08 8.26
CA VAL A 94 -5.60 1.64 7.31
C VAL A 94 -6.19 1.40 5.92
N LEU A 95 -7.37 0.80 5.82
CA LEU A 95 -8.04 0.58 4.54
C LEU A 95 -8.46 1.90 3.88
N GLN A 96 -8.89 2.90 4.67
CA GLN A 96 -9.15 4.25 4.16
C GLN A 96 -7.89 4.92 3.62
N ILE A 97 -6.80 4.93 4.40
CA ILE A 97 -5.51 5.54 4.01
C ILE A 97 -4.95 4.88 2.74
N ARG A 98 -5.17 3.58 2.57
CA ARG A 98 -4.73 2.84 1.37
C ARG A 98 -5.61 3.11 0.15
N GLY A 99 -6.73 3.80 0.30
CA GLY A 99 -7.68 4.04 -0.78
C GLY A 99 -8.51 2.81 -1.15
N ILE A 100 -8.74 1.88 -0.21
CA ILE A 100 -9.52 0.65 -0.42
C ILE A 100 -11.00 0.88 -0.10
N ILE A 101 -11.29 1.62 0.98
CA ILE A 101 -12.64 2.02 1.36
C ILE A 101 -12.71 3.55 1.48
N PRO A 102 -13.90 4.18 1.30
CA PRO A 102 -14.01 5.63 1.35
C PRO A 102 -13.65 6.22 2.72
N ILE A 103 -12.92 7.34 2.73
CA ILE A 103 -12.59 8.11 3.94
C ILE A 103 -13.83 8.55 4.73
N LEU A 104 -14.96 8.78 4.04
CA LEU A 104 -16.24 9.16 4.64
C LEU A 104 -17.02 7.97 5.21
N SER A 105 -16.58 6.73 4.94
CA SER A 105 -17.20 5.55 5.51
C SER A 105 -16.77 5.42 6.98
N ASN A 106 -17.64 5.85 7.90
CA ASN A 106 -17.33 5.86 9.32
C ASN A 106 -17.32 4.43 9.90
N PHE A 107 -16.44 4.21 10.87
CA PHE A 107 -16.47 3.00 11.69
C PHE A 107 -17.60 3.14 12.72
N THR A 108 -18.76 2.53 12.46
CA THR A 108 -19.98 2.65 13.27
C THR A 108 -20.26 1.45 14.16
N PHE A 109 -19.31 0.51 14.28
CA PHE A 109 -19.47 -0.69 15.08
C PHE A 109 -19.26 -0.38 16.56
N THR A 110 -20.03 -1.03 17.42
CA THR A 110 -19.89 -0.94 18.88
C THR A 110 -18.78 -1.87 19.39
N VAL A 111 -18.49 -1.80 20.69
CA VAL A 111 -17.56 -2.75 21.34
C VAL A 111 -18.17 -4.16 21.32
N GLU A 112 -19.47 -4.25 21.52
CA GLU A 112 -20.24 -5.50 21.50
C GLU A 112 -20.19 -6.16 20.12
N ASP A 113 -20.44 -5.39 19.05
CA ASP A 113 -20.32 -5.88 17.66
C ASP A 113 -18.93 -6.45 17.40
N SER A 114 -17.90 -5.77 17.90
CA SER A 114 -16.50 -6.14 17.72
C SER A 114 -16.14 -7.49 18.34
N VAL A 115 -16.80 -7.84 19.45
CA VAL A 115 -16.56 -9.11 20.16
C VAL A 115 -17.43 -10.24 19.60
N GLN A 116 -18.67 -9.94 19.21
CA GLN A 116 -19.63 -10.95 18.77
C GLN A 116 -19.44 -11.39 17.31
N MET A 117 -19.02 -10.46 16.45
CA MET A 117 -18.82 -10.77 15.02
C MET A 117 -17.61 -11.67 14.80
N LYS A 118 -17.80 -12.71 13.99
CA LYS A 118 -16.72 -13.60 13.57
C LYS A 118 -15.89 -12.93 12.48
N GLN A 119 -14.68 -13.45 12.28
CA GLN A 119 -13.79 -13.00 11.21
C GLN A 119 -14.47 -12.95 9.83
N GLN A 120 -15.33 -13.93 9.52
CA GLN A 120 -16.04 -13.97 8.24
C GLN A 120 -17.08 -12.84 8.11
N ASP A 121 -17.75 -12.47 9.21
CA ASP A 121 -18.72 -11.37 9.21
C ASP A 121 -18.02 -10.05 8.87
N TRP A 122 -16.83 -9.82 9.44
CA TRP A 122 -15.98 -8.66 9.11
C TRP A 122 -15.54 -8.65 7.65
N LYS A 123 -15.16 -9.80 7.10
CA LYS A 123 -14.83 -9.92 5.67
C LYS A 123 -16.03 -9.57 4.79
N ASN A 124 -17.22 -10.04 5.14
CA ASN A 124 -18.45 -9.77 4.39
C ASN A 124 -18.82 -8.28 4.43
N VAL A 125 -18.69 -7.64 5.60
CA VAL A 125 -18.87 -6.18 5.75
C VAL A 125 -17.93 -5.42 4.81
N LEU A 126 -16.63 -5.73 4.83
CA LEU A 126 -15.66 -5.03 3.99
C LEU A 126 -15.89 -5.29 2.50
N THR A 127 -16.24 -6.53 2.11
CA THR A 127 -16.65 -6.84 0.74
C THR A 127 -17.82 -5.95 0.31
N ASN A 128 -18.88 -5.87 1.12
CA ASN A 128 -20.05 -5.06 0.82
C ASN A 128 -19.71 -3.57 0.67
N VAL A 129 -18.85 -3.03 1.55
CA VAL A 129 -18.38 -1.64 1.43
C VAL A 129 -17.63 -1.41 0.13
N ILE A 130 -16.71 -2.32 -0.24
CA ILE A 130 -15.88 -2.22 -1.45
C ILE A 130 -16.73 -2.36 -2.72
N GLU A 131 -17.73 -3.24 -2.71
CA GLU A 131 -18.61 -3.50 -3.85
C GLU A 131 -19.54 -2.34 -4.17
N ASN A 132 -19.94 -1.56 -3.16
CA ASN A 132 -20.89 -0.46 -3.30
C ASN A 132 -20.23 0.92 -3.37
N ILE A 133 -18.93 1.00 -3.65
CA ILE A 133 -18.24 2.29 -3.85
C ILE A 133 -18.76 2.95 -5.15
N PRO A 134 -19.43 4.13 -5.07
CA PRO A 134 -20.02 4.75 -6.26
C PRO A 134 -18.99 5.29 -7.24
N ASN A 135 -17.88 5.82 -6.72
CA ASN A 135 -16.78 6.36 -7.50
C ASN A 135 -15.45 5.84 -6.95
N ARG A 136 -14.86 4.82 -7.60
CA ARG A 136 -13.58 4.25 -7.16
C ARG A 136 -12.40 5.21 -7.37
N GLN A 137 -12.50 6.13 -8.33
CA GLN A 137 -11.44 7.11 -8.59
C GLN A 137 -11.26 8.07 -7.41
N SER A 138 -12.34 8.45 -6.72
CA SER A 138 -12.27 9.30 -5.53
C SER A 138 -11.68 8.61 -4.30
N VAL A 139 -11.58 7.28 -4.32
CA VAL A 139 -10.92 6.52 -3.24
C VAL A 139 -9.41 6.44 -3.46
N LYS A 140 -8.97 6.43 -4.73
CA LYS A 140 -7.54 6.39 -5.07
C LYS A 140 -6.78 7.67 -4.72
N SER A 141 -7.42 8.85 -4.77
CA SER A 141 -6.76 10.11 -4.40
C SER A 141 -6.45 10.19 -2.89
N GLN A 142 -7.21 9.48 -2.07
CA GLN A 142 -7.09 9.49 -0.60
C GLN A 142 -5.70 9.03 -0.14
N ARG A 143 -5.11 8.07 -0.86
CA ARG A 143 -3.75 7.60 -0.56
C ARG A 143 -2.71 8.69 -0.75
N SER A 144 -2.82 9.45 -1.83
CA SER A 144 -1.89 10.54 -2.12
C SER A 144 -2.01 11.67 -1.10
N GLU A 145 -3.25 12.00 -0.69
CA GLU A 145 -3.53 13.00 0.34
C GLU A 145 -2.98 12.57 1.71
N ALA A 146 -3.26 11.33 2.14
CA ALA A 146 -2.76 10.81 3.41
C ALA A 146 -1.23 10.71 3.46
N LEU A 147 -0.59 10.35 2.33
CA LEU A 147 0.87 10.39 2.21
C LEU A 147 1.40 11.83 2.31
N ALA A 148 0.72 12.80 1.69
CA ALA A 148 1.13 14.19 1.78
C ALA A 148 1.05 14.74 3.20
N GLU A 149 -0.05 14.46 3.89
CA GLU A 149 -0.22 14.81 5.30
C GLU A 149 0.88 14.19 6.16
N ALA A 150 1.17 12.89 6.00
CA ALA A 150 2.21 12.20 6.75
C ALA A 150 3.61 12.79 6.49
N PHE A 151 3.96 13.07 5.23
CA PHE A 151 5.27 13.66 4.89
C PHE A 151 5.44 15.08 5.43
N ASN A 152 4.35 15.84 5.58
CA ASN A 152 4.40 17.17 6.18
C ASN A 152 4.74 17.16 7.68
N LEU A 153 4.62 16.01 8.35
CA LEU A 153 4.98 15.84 9.76
C LEU A 153 6.45 15.45 9.98
N VAL A 154 7.17 15.13 8.90
CA VAL A 154 8.59 14.72 8.97
C VAL A 154 9.48 15.95 8.89
N ASP A 155 10.54 15.99 9.71
CA ASP A 155 11.49 17.08 9.69
C ASP A 155 12.20 17.17 8.32
N PRO A 156 12.34 18.38 7.73
CA PRO A 156 13.07 18.54 6.48
C PRO A 156 14.50 17.98 6.49
N SER A 157 15.19 18.03 7.64
CA SER A 157 16.54 17.49 7.81
C SER A 157 16.59 15.96 7.77
N ASP A 158 15.55 15.28 8.28
CA ASP A 158 15.42 13.84 8.17
C ASP A 158 15.19 13.42 6.71
N ILE A 159 14.35 14.17 5.98
CA ILE A 159 14.12 13.95 4.55
C ILE A 159 15.43 14.11 3.78
N GLN A 160 16.19 15.17 4.06
CA GLN A 160 17.49 15.39 3.42
C GLN A 160 18.46 14.23 3.71
N THR A 161 18.59 13.85 4.98
CA THR A 161 19.49 12.76 5.40
C THR A 161 19.11 11.43 4.72
N TYR A 162 17.81 11.13 4.62
CA TYR A 162 17.33 9.96 3.91
C TYR A 162 17.70 10.00 2.43
N THR A 163 17.43 11.13 1.76
CA THR A 163 17.74 11.32 0.34
C THR A 163 19.24 11.15 0.04
N GLU A 164 20.11 11.69 0.89
CA GLU A 164 21.56 11.56 0.76
C GLU A 164 22.03 10.13 1.02
N THR A 165 21.46 9.46 2.03
CA THR A 165 21.81 8.08 2.39
C THR A 165 21.48 7.09 1.28
N TYR A 166 20.36 7.28 0.58
CA TYR A 166 19.88 6.39 -0.48
C TYR A 166 20.10 6.97 -1.89
N ASP A 167 21.03 7.91 -2.07
CA ASP A 167 21.27 8.62 -3.34
C ASP A 167 21.46 7.67 -4.53
N ASN A 168 22.25 6.62 -4.32
CA ASN A 168 22.51 5.60 -5.33
C ASN A 168 21.24 4.89 -5.76
N ASP A 169 20.32 4.59 -4.83
CA ASP A 169 19.07 3.93 -5.16
C ASP A 169 18.18 4.83 -6.01
N PHE A 170 18.06 6.11 -5.65
CA PHE A 170 17.31 7.09 -6.44
C PHE A 170 17.88 7.22 -7.85
N SER A 171 19.20 7.36 -7.96
CA SER A 171 19.90 7.55 -9.23
C SER A 171 19.83 6.30 -10.12
N LEU A 172 20.08 5.11 -9.56
CA LEU A 172 20.10 3.85 -10.30
C LEU A 172 18.71 3.40 -10.74
N LEU A 173 17.68 3.64 -9.92
CA LEU A 173 16.31 3.20 -10.20
C LEU A 173 15.47 4.30 -10.87
N GLY A 174 16.02 5.52 -11.01
CA GLY A 174 15.35 6.65 -11.64
C GLY A 174 14.16 7.18 -10.85
N TYR A 175 14.24 7.14 -9.52
CA TYR A 175 13.23 7.73 -8.63
C TYR A 175 13.57 9.19 -8.31
N ASP A 176 12.53 10.01 -8.16
CA ASP A 176 12.72 11.38 -7.70
C ASP A 176 13.03 11.41 -6.21
N LYS A 177 14.04 12.20 -5.86
CA LYS A 177 14.50 12.42 -4.48
C LYS A 177 13.51 13.22 -3.63
N THR A 178 12.63 13.98 -4.26
CA THR A 178 11.59 14.76 -3.59
C THR A 178 10.27 14.02 -3.67
N PRO A 179 9.63 13.70 -2.53
CA PRO A 179 8.28 13.12 -2.51
C PRO A 179 7.32 13.97 -3.36
N PRO A 180 6.52 13.37 -4.27
CA PRO A 180 5.58 14.12 -5.10
C PRO A 180 4.63 15.01 -4.31
N SER A 181 4.23 14.57 -3.12
CA SER A 181 3.42 15.31 -2.17
C SER A 181 4.05 16.64 -1.69
N LEU A 182 5.38 16.70 -1.60
CA LEU A 182 6.10 17.90 -1.15
C LEU A 182 6.48 18.85 -2.29
N LYS A 183 6.38 18.40 -3.54
CA LYS A 183 6.65 19.24 -4.72
C LYS A 183 5.57 20.31 -4.94
N HIS A 184 4.34 20.03 -4.53
CA HIS A 184 3.21 20.97 -4.67
C HIS A 184 3.18 22.00 -3.55
N THR A 185 3.52 21.64 -2.31
CA THR A 185 3.53 22.57 -1.17
C THR A 185 4.68 23.58 -1.17
N ARG A 186 5.78 23.31 -1.90
CA ARG A 186 6.92 24.23 -2.01
C ARG A 186 6.80 25.29 -3.11
N LYS A 187 5.83 25.18 -4.03
CA LYS A 187 5.57 26.22 -5.05
C LYS A 187 4.75 27.40 -4.53
N ASP A 188 4.03 27.21 -3.42
CA ASP A 188 3.10 28.21 -2.87
C ASP A 188 3.60 28.87 -1.58
N ARG A 189 4.89 28.73 -1.25
CA ARG A 189 5.49 29.42 -0.10
C ARG A 189 6.36 30.58 -0.60
N PRO A 190 6.01 31.85 -0.31
CA PRO A 190 6.77 33.03 -0.73
C PRO A 190 8.17 33.08 -0.14
#